data_AF-A0A6C0GJX5-F1
#
_entry.id   AF-A0A6C0GJX5-F1
#
_cell.length_a   1.000
_cell.length_b   1.000
_cell.length_c   1.000
_cell.angle_alpha   90.00
_cell.angle_beta   90.00
_cell.angle_gamma   90.00
#
_symmetry.space_group_name_H-M   'P 1'
#
loop_
_entity.id
_entity.type
_entity.pdbx_description
1 polymer ?
#
loop_
_entity_poly.entity_id
_entity_poly.type
_entity_poly.pdbx_seq_one_letter_code
_entity_poly.pdbx_strand_id
1 'polypeptide(L)'
;MATELITQLKNIRDKINNLPVDDEKAKELESLIGKSIEIISKLKNPHHDFFDSRRQTALHDLEDNLNKHVKGYWEADTKIVKISEFSRARNDVNFVLNRILSTFKR
;
A
#
# COMPACT_ATOMS: atom_id res chain seq x y z
N MET A 1 10.45 0.24 18.80
CA MET A 1 10.59 0.78 17.43
C MET A 1 9.75 0.00 16.41
N ALA A 2 9.93 -1.32 16.24
CA ALA A 2 9.13 -2.09 15.26
C ALA A 2 7.61 -2.05 15.52
N THR A 3 7.18 -2.14 16.78
CA THR A 3 5.75 -2.13 17.16
C THR A 3 5.01 -0.86 16.74
N GLU A 4 5.68 0.29 16.79
CA GLU A 4 5.11 1.58 16.42
C GLU A 4 4.93 1.68 14.90
N LEU A 5 5.96 1.32 14.14
CA LEU A 5 5.91 1.26 12.68
C LEU A 5 4.83 0.28 12.18
N ILE A 6 4.69 -0.88 12.83
CA ILE A 6 3.62 -1.85 12.53
C ILE A 6 2.25 -1.24 12.80
N THR A 7 2.10 -0.48 13.88
CA THR A 7 0.83 0.19 14.22
C THR A 7 0.48 1.27 13.20
N GLN A 8 1.47 2.08 12.80
CA GLN A 8 1.29 3.08 11.74
C GLN A 8 0.88 2.41 10.42
N LEU A 9 1.51 1.29 10.05
CA LEU A 9 1.19 0.55 8.84
C LEU A 9 -0.23 -0.04 8.86
N LYS A 10 -0.68 -0.55 10.03
CA LYS A 10 -2.08 -1.00 10.23
C LYS A 10 -3.07 0.16 10.02
N ASN A 11 -2.80 1.31 10.63
CA ASN A 11 -3.64 2.49 10.49
C ASN A 11 -3.72 2.97 9.02
N ILE A 12 -2.60 2.91 8.28
CA ILE A 12 -2.59 3.25 6.86
C ILE A 12 -3.46 2.27 6.07
N ARG A 13 -3.28 0.96 6.26
CA ARG A 13 -4.13 -0.06 5.62
C ARG A 13 -5.62 0.21 5.88
N ASP A 14 -5.97 0.50 7.13
CA ASP A 14 -7.37 0.73 7.50
C ASP A 14 -7.95 1.99 6.84
N LYS A 15 -7.13 3.03 6.65
CA LYS A 15 -7.51 4.21 5.86
C LYS A 15 -7.71 3.85 4.38
N ILE A 16 -6.76 3.12 3.79
CA ILE A 16 -6.83 2.68 2.38
C ILE A 16 -8.07 1.85 2.12
N ASN A 17 -8.42 0.92 3.02
CA ASN A 17 -9.61 0.08 2.86
C ASN A 17 -10.92 0.89 2.83
N ASN A 18 -10.98 2.01 3.56
CA ASN A 18 -12.17 2.84 3.69
C ASN A 18 -12.18 4.09 2.78
N LEU A 19 -11.16 4.25 1.93
CA LEU A 19 -11.04 5.39 1.03
C LEU A 19 -12.14 5.35 -0.06
N PRO A 20 -12.99 6.40 -0.15
CA PRO A 20 -13.94 6.53 -1.24
C PRO A 20 -13.24 6.89 -2.55
N VAL A 21 -13.94 6.71 -3.67
CA VAL A 21 -13.39 6.96 -5.00
C VAL A 21 -13.72 8.37 -5.46
N ASP A 22 -12.74 9.26 -5.33
CA ASP A 22 -12.75 10.61 -5.90
C ASP A 22 -11.31 11.12 -6.08
N ASP A 23 -11.15 12.28 -6.75
CA ASP A 23 -9.84 12.81 -7.11
C ASP A 23 -9.02 13.28 -5.89
N GLU A 24 -9.66 13.78 -4.81
CA GLU A 24 -8.94 14.13 -3.58
C GLU A 24 -8.44 12.87 -2.88
N LYS A 25 -9.26 11.82 -2.87
CA LYS A 25 -8.93 10.52 -2.30
C LYS A 25 -7.93 9.73 -3.12
N ALA A 26 -7.84 9.97 -4.43
CA ALA A 26 -6.77 9.43 -5.27
C ALA A 26 -5.40 9.98 -4.83
N LYS A 27 -5.32 11.29 -4.59
CA LYS A 27 -4.10 11.91 -4.01
C LYS A 27 -3.82 11.43 -2.59
N GLU A 28 -4.87 11.22 -1.78
CA GLU A 28 -4.71 10.66 -0.43
C GLU A 28 -4.15 9.22 -0.51
N LEU A 29 -4.65 8.40 -1.44
CA LEU A 29 -4.17 7.05 -1.68
C LEU A 29 -2.68 7.05 -2.07
N GLU A 30 -2.26 7.90 -3.00
CA GLU A 30 -0.85 8.08 -3.37
C GLU A 30 0.03 8.40 -2.15
N SER A 31 -0.39 9.36 -1.34
CA SER A 31 0.34 9.75 -0.13
C SER A 31 0.45 8.60 0.87
N LEU A 32 -0.62 7.82 1.02
CA LEU A 32 -0.65 6.66 1.92
C LEU A 32 0.23 5.51 1.41
N ILE A 33 0.31 5.29 0.09
CA ILE A 33 1.25 4.32 -0.50
C ILE A 33 2.69 4.77 -0.27
N GLY A 34 3.02 6.05 -0.53
CA GLY A 34 4.35 6.60 -0.27
C GLY A 34 4.78 6.44 1.19
N LYS A 35 3.89 6.76 2.14
CA LYS A 35 4.13 6.53 3.58
C LYS A 35 4.31 5.04 3.91
N SER A 36 3.59 4.16 3.23
CA SER A 36 3.75 2.71 3.40
C SER A 36 5.13 2.24 2.98
N ILE A 37 5.64 2.71 1.84
CA ILE A 37 6.99 2.41 1.34
C ILE A 37 8.04 2.88 2.36
N GLU A 38 7.93 4.12 2.84
CA GLU A 38 8.85 4.66 3.85
C GLU A 38 8.87 3.82 5.13
N ILE A 39 7.70 3.39 5.62
CA ILE A 39 7.60 2.55 6.81
C ILE A 39 8.21 1.17 6.54
N ILE A 40 7.82 0.52 5.44
CA ILE A 40 8.26 -0.84 5.11
C ILE A 40 9.77 -0.90 4.90
N SER A 41 10.38 0.12 4.27
CA SER A 41 11.84 0.20 4.10
C SER A 41 12.61 0.20 5.43
N LYS A 42 12.01 0.75 6.49
CA LYS A 42 12.58 0.84 7.85
C LYS A 42 12.26 -0.38 8.72
N LEU A 43 11.28 -1.21 8.33
CA LEU A 43 10.92 -2.40 9.08
C LEU A 43 12.02 -3.47 9.00
N LYS A 44 12.20 -4.17 10.12
CA LYS A 44 13.05 -5.36 10.26
C LYS A 44 12.32 -6.39 11.13
N ASN A 45 12.45 -7.66 10.78
CA ASN A 45 11.92 -8.77 11.59
C ASN A 45 12.96 -9.90 11.64
N PRO A 46 13.89 -9.86 12.61
CA PRO A 46 14.96 -10.87 12.71
C PRO A 46 14.45 -12.26 13.10
N HIS A 47 13.18 -12.40 13.49
CA HIS A 47 12.57 -13.66 13.89
C HIS A 47 11.81 -14.36 12.77
N HIS A 48 11.89 -13.86 11.54
CA HIS A 48 11.17 -14.40 10.39
C HIS A 48 12.10 -14.51 9.19
N ASP A 49 12.55 -15.73 8.89
CA ASP A 49 13.62 -16.02 7.91
C ASP A 49 13.38 -15.42 6.51
N PHE A 50 12.11 -15.36 6.08
CA PHE A 50 11.74 -14.82 4.77
C PHE A 50 11.30 -13.36 4.80
N PHE A 51 11.51 -12.63 5.90
CA PHE A 51 11.00 -11.27 6.04
C PHE A 51 11.64 -10.32 5.03
N ASP A 52 12.96 -10.35 4.88
CA ASP A 52 13.65 -9.40 4.00
C ASP A 52 13.28 -9.60 2.53
N SER A 53 13.11 -10.85 2.09
CA SER A 53 12.60 -11.16 0.75
C SER A 53 11.17 -10.63 0.56
N ARG A 54 10.27 -10.90 1.53
CA ARG A 54 8.89 -10.38 1.47
C ARG A 54 8.84 -8.85 1.50
N ARG A 55 9.73 -8.22 2.26
CA ARG A 55 9.89 -6.76 2.32
C ARG A 55 10.31 -6.20 0.97
N GLN A 56 11.31 -6.78 0.32
CA GLN A 56 11.74 -6.35 -1.01
C GLN A 56 10.63 -6.50 -2.05
N THR A 57 9.93 -7.63 -2.08
CA THR A 57 8.78 -7.82 -2.96
C THR A 57 7.69 -6.79 -2.68
N ALA A 58 7.35 -6.54 -1.41
CA ALA A 58 6.33 -5.55 -1.06
C ALA A 58 6.71 -4.13 -1.45
N LEU A 59 7.99 -3.74 -1.33
CA LEU A 59 8.45 -2.42 -1.77
C LEU A 59 8.29 -2.28 -3.29
N HIS A 60 8.75 -3.28 -4.04
CA HIS A 60 8.60 -3.31 -5.49
C HIS A 60 7.12 -3.25 -5.91
N ASP A 61 6.26 -4.08 -5.30
CA ASP A 61 4.82 -4.11 -5.61
C ASP A 61 4.16 -2.74 -5.32
N LEU A 62 4.54 -2.05 -4.25
CA LEU A 62 3.98 -0.73 -3.91
C LEU A 62 4.47 0.37 -4.86
N GLU A 63 5.74 0.35 -5.25
CA GLU A 63 6.30 1.27 -6.24
C GLU A 63 5.66 1.07 -7.62
N ASP A 64 5.46 -0.18 -8.03
CA ASP A 64 4.75 -0.52 -9.27
C ASP A 64 3.29 -0.08 -9.23
N ASN A 65 2.61 -0.25 -8.09
CA ASN A 65 1.23 0.22 -7.90
C ASN A 65 1.11 1.75 -8.03
N LEU A 66 2.05 2.51 -7.46
CA LEU A 66 2.14 3.96 -7.65
C LEU A 66 2.37 4.35 -9.11
N ASN A 67 3.13 3.57 -9.86
CA ASN A 67 3.44 3.89 -11.25
C ASN A 67 2.35 3.47 -12.23
N LYS A 68 1.61 2.39 -11.94
CA LYS A 68 0.67 1.78 -12.88
C LYS A 68 -0.76 2.26 -12.68
N HIS A 69 -1.32 2.04 -11.48
CA HIS A 69 -2.75 2.23 -11.27
C HIS A 69 -3.11 3.67 -10.92
N VAL A 70 -2.24 4.36 -10.20
CA VAL A 70 -2.39 5.81 -9.97
C VAL A 70 -2.25 6.56 -11.29
N LYS A 71 -1.24 6.23 -12.11
CA LYS A 71 -1.09 6.82 -13.44
C LYS A 71 -2.30 6.53 -14.33
N GLY A 72 -2.76 5.26 -14.36
CA GLY A 72 -3.96 4.86 -15.07
C GLY A 72 -5.23 5.60 -14.61
N TYR A 73 -5.34 5.93 -13.33
CA TYR A 73 -6.43 6.76 -12.80
C TYR A 73 -6.43 8.18 -13.41
N TRP A 74 -5.26 8.82 -13.50
CA TRP A 74 -5.15 10.19 -14.03
C TRP A 74 -5.24 10.26 -15.55
N GLU A 75 -4.79 9.22 -16.25
CA GLU A 75 -4.88 9.10 -17.71
C GLU A 75 -6.25 8.58 -18.20
N ALA A 76 -7.15 8.21 -17.28
CA ALA A 76 -8.45 7.68 -17.64
C ALA A 76 -9.43 8.77 -18.12
N ASP A 77 -9.92 8.61 -19.34
CA ASP A 77 -10.89 9.51 -19.97
C ASP A 77 -12.32 9.38 -19.42
N THR A 78 -12.62 8.29 -18.69
CA THR A 78 -13.97 8.03 -18.19
C THR A 78 -13.99 7.77 -16.69
N LYS A 79 -15.09 8.20 -16.05
CA LYS A 79 -15.35 7.95 -14.62
C LYS A 79 -15.33 6.46 -14.27
N ILE A 80 -15.81 5.60 -15.16
CA ILE A 80 -15.85 4.14 -14.94
C ILE A 80 -14.42 3.58 -14.87
N VAL A 81 -13.54 3.98 -15.79
CA VAL A 81 -12.14 3.55 -15.80
C VAL A 81 -11.40 4.07 -14.57
N LYS A 82 -11.62 5.33 -14.18
CA LYS A 82 -11.12 5.90 -12.91
C LYS A 82 -11.50 5.03 -11.71
N ILE A 83 -12.78 4.68 -11.58
CA ILE A 83 -13.25 3.85 -10.47
C ILE A 83 -12.60 2.46 -10.47
N SER A 84 -12.44 1.86 -11.65
CA SER A 84 -11.79 0.57 -11.81
C SER A 84 -10.32 0.63 -11.38
N GLU A 85 -9.55 1.60 -11.87
CA GLU A 85 -8.13 1.75 -11.55
C GLU A 85 -7.90 2.08 -10.07
N PHE A 86 -8.72 2.96 -9.49
CA PHE A 86 -8.68 3.23 -8.06
C PHE A 86 -8.95 1.97 -7.23
N SER A 87 -9.98 1.20 -7.60
CA SER A 87 -10.36 -0.01 -6.87
C SER A 87 -9.28 -1.08 -6.95
N ARG A 88 -8.60 -1.21 -8.11
CA ARG A 88 -7.44 -2.09 -8.29
C ARG A 88 -6.29 -1.67 -7.40
N ALA A 89 -5.86 -0.40 -7.48
CA ALA A 89 -4.80 0.15 -6.63
C ALA A 89 -5.08 -0.10 -5.14
N ARG A 90 -6.31 0.18 -4.70
CA ARG A 90 -6.72 -0.04 -3.31
C ARG A 90 -6.61 -1.51 -2.89
N ASN A 91 -7.07 -2.44 -3.72
CA ASN A 91 -7.04 -3.86 -3.43
C ASN A 91 -5.61 -4.39 -3.38
N ASP A 92 -4.79 -4.03 -4.35
CA ASP A 92 -3.41 -4.49 -4.48
C ASP A 92 -2.56 -3.96 -3.33
N VAL A 93 -2.70 -2.68 -2.99
CA VAL A 93 -1.99 -2.09 -1.83
C VAL A 93 -2.42 -2.79 -0.54
N ASN A 94 -3.73 -3.00 -0.32
CA ASN A 94 -4.20 -3.73 0.87
C ASN A 94 -3.65 -5.16 0.93
N PHE A 95 -3.54 -5.85 -0.20
CA PHE A 95 -2.94 -7.18 -0.28
C PHE A 95 -1.46 -7.15 0.14
N VAL A 96 -0.67 -6.24 -0.42
CA VAL A 96 0.75 -6.08 -0.10
C VAL A 96 0.96 -5.73 1.38
N LEU A 97 0.19 -4.77 1.90
CA LEU A 97 0.26 -4.39 3.32
C LEU A 97 -0.08 -5.56 4.25
N ASN A 98 -1.12 -6.34 3.93
CA ASN A 98 -1.48 -7.50 4.72
C ASN A 98 -0.41 -8.60 4.70
N ARG A 99 0.29 -8.81 3.57
CA ARG A 99 1.42 -9.75 3.49
C ARG A 99 2.54 -9.35 4.45
N ILE A 100 2.92 -8.07 4.49
CA ILE A 100 3.93 -7.59 5.45
C ILE A 100 3.44 -7.72 6.88
N LEU A 101 2.24 -7.22 7.19
CA LEU A 101 1.67 -7.27 8.54
C LEU A 101 1.54 -8.70 9.08
N SER A 102 1.27 -9.68 8.20
CA SER A 102 1.18 -11.10 8.59
C SER A 102 2.48 -11.66 9.16
N THR A 103 3.65 -11.16 8.75
CA THR A 103 4.95 -11.61 9.26
C THR A 103 5.20 -11.22 10.72
N PHE A 104 4.40 -10.29 11.24
CA PHE A 104 4.47 -9.81 12.62
C PHE A 104 3.27 -10.27 13.47
N LYS A 105 2.36 -11.07 12.89
CA LYS A 105 1.31 -11.74 13.68
C LYS A 105 1.99 -12.86 14.47
N ARG A 106 1.94 -12.75 15.80
CA ARG A 106 2.18 -13.87 16.72
C ARG A 106 0.93 -14.74 16.77
#